data_AF-A0A9C9GC41-F1
#
_entry.id   AF-A0A9C9GC41-F1
#
_cell.length_a   1.000
_cell.length_b   1.000
_cell.length_c   1.000
_cell.angle_alpha   90.00
_cell.angle_beta   90.00
_cell.angle_gamma   90.00
#
_symmetry.space_group_name_H-M   'P 1'
#
loop_
_entity.id
_entity.type
_entity.pdbx_description
1 polymer ?
#
loop_
_entity_poly.entity_id
_entity_poly.type
_entity_poly.pdbx_seq_one_letter_code
_entity_poly.pdbx_strand_id
1 'polypeptide(L)' 'PLMSGMNALSGITVIGAITVFATAPEGAKSWAGAALVLASINVVGGFWVTERMLRMFKGGKRESETGEIPWQ' A
#
# COMPACT_ATOMS: atom_id res chain seq x y z
N PRO A 1 7.68 -7.46 -5.25
CA PRO A 1 7.52 -6.09 -4.69
C PRO A 1 7.19 -4.98 -5.70
N LEU A 2 7.50 -5.11 -7.00
CA LEU A 2 7.21 -4.08 -8.03
C LEU A 2 5.71 -3.77 -8.20
N MET A 3 4.82 -4.76 -8.02
CA MET A 3 3.36 -4.54 -8.13
C MET A 3 2.77 -3.75 -6.95
N SER A 4 3.33 -3.91 -5.75
CA SER A 4 2.91 -3.16 -4.55
C SER A 4 3.48 -1.74 -4.53
N GLY A 5 4.71 -1.58 -5.04
CA GLY A 5 5.35 -0.26 -5.16
C GLY A 5 4.58 0.70 -6.07
N MET A 6 4.04 0.21 -7.19
CA MET A 6 3.19 1.03 -8.08
C MET A 6 1.88 1.46 -7.42
N ASN A 7 1.31 0.64 -6.53
CA ASN A 7 0.09 0.98 -5.79
C ASN A 7 0.35 2.01 -4.66
N ALA A 8 1.55 2.02 -4.08
CA ALA A 8 1.98 3.09 -3.17
C ALA A 8 2.31 4.40 -3.92
N LEU A 9 2.81 4.31 -5.16
CA LEU A 9 3.09 5.46 -6.04
C LEU A 9 1.80 6.21 -6.46
N SER A 10 0.67 5.49 -6.52
CA SER A 10 -0.68 6.07 -6.63
C SER A 10 -1.01 7.04 -5.49
N GLY A 11 -0.23 7.06 -4.40
CA GLY A 11 -0.43 7.98 -3.29
C GLY A 11 -0.31 9.47 -3.63
N ILE A 12 0.21 9.83 -4.81
CA ILE A 12 0.11 11.17 -5.37
C ILE A 12 -1.35 11.67 -5.44
N THR A 13 -2.33 10.75 -5.51
CA THR A 13 -3.77 11.05 -5.48
C THR A 13 -4.21 11.80 -4.23
N VAL A 14 -3.54 11.64 -3.08
CA VAL A 14 -3.83 12.43 -1.87
C VAL A 14 -3.52 13.91 -2.07
N ILE A 15 -2.43 14.24 -2.77
CA ILE A 15 -2.09 15.65 -3.06
C ILE A 15 -3.17 16.28 -3.96
N GLY A 16 -3.64 15.54 -4.96
CA GLY A 16 -4.76 15.96 -5.82
C GLY A 16 -6.04 16.17 -5.00
N ALA A 17 -6.37 15.24 -4.12
CA ALA A 17 -7.57 15.33 -3.29
C ALA A 17 -7.52 16.49 -2.29
N ILE A 18 -6.36 16.78 -1.69
CA ILE A 18 -6.15 17.95 -0.82
C ILE A 18 -6.37 19.24 -1.61
N THR A 19 -5.83 19.32 -2.81
CA THR A 19 -5.97 20.50 -3.69
C THR A 19 -7.43 20.73 -4.08
N VAL A 20 -8.15 19.66 -4.43
CA VAL A 20 -9.58 19.70 -4.76
C VAL A 20 -10.41 20.10 -3.53
N PHE A 21 -10.11 19.55 -2.35
CA PHE A 21 -10.81 19.91 -1.11
C PHE A 21 -10.58 21.37 -0.72
N ALA A 22 -9.36 21.88 -0.87
CA ALA A 22 -9.02 23.27 -0.56
C ALA A 22 -9.71 24.29 -1.47
N THR A 23 -10.03 23.90 -2.71
CA THR A 23 -10.65 24.78 -3.72
C THR A 23 -12.13 24.48 -3.97
N ALA A 24 -12.70 23.48 -3.28
CA ALA A 24 -14.07 23.07 -3.49
C ALA A 24 -15.08 24.14 -2.99
N PRO A 25 -16.08 24.51 -3.82
CA PRO A 25 -17.18 25.35 -3.36
C PRO A 25 -18.02 24.61 -2.30
N GLU A 26 -18.75 25.36 -1.45
CA GLU A 26 -19.55 24.80 -0.34
C GLU A 26 -20.46 23.63 -0.76
N GLY A 27 -21.12 23.72 -1.92
CA GLY A 27 -21.98 22.65 -2.43
C GLY A 27 -21.25 21.35 -2.83
N ALA A 28 -19.94 21.42 -3.07
CA ALA A 28 -19.10 20.27 -3.45
C ALA A 28 -18.15 19.81 -2.33
N LYS A 29 -18.09 20.53 -1.19
CA LYS A 29 -17.16 20.26 -0.08
C LYS A 29 -17.32 18.86 0.50
N SER A 30 -18.56 18.37 0.58
CA SER A 30 -18.85 17.01 1.06
C SER A 30 -18.30 15.94 0.11
N TRP A 31 -18.41 16.14 -1.20
CA TRP A 31 -17.86 15.24 -2.21
C TRP A 31 -16.33 15.29 -2.25
N ALA A 32 -15.75 16.47 -2.11
CA ALA A 32 -14.31 16.62 -2.02
C ALA A 32 -13.74 15.97 -0.74
N GLY A 33 -14.47 16.04 0.38
CA GLY A 33 -14.14 15.32 1.60
C GLY A 33 -14.16 13.80 1.41
N ALA A 34 -15.17 13.27 0.72
CA ALA A 34 -15.23 11.85 0.38
C ALA A 34 -14.06 11.41 -0.53
N ALA A 35 -13.69 12.23 -1.53
CA ALA A 35 -12.53 11.99 -2.37
C ALA A 35 -11.22 11.94 -1.57
N LEU A 36 -11.06 12.82 -0.58
CA LEU A 36 -9.89 12.85 0.31
C LEU A 36 -9.81 11.60 1.20
N VAL A 37 -10.94 11.11 1.71
CA VAL A 37 -11.00 9.87 2.48
C VAL A 37 -10.63 8.67 1.61
N LEU A 38 -11.18 8.57 0.39
CA LEU A 38 -10.87 7.50 -0.55
C LEU A 38 -9.39 7.50 -0.95
N ALA A 39 -8.81 8.67 -1.23
CA ALA A 39 -7.39 8.81 -1.53
C ALA A 39 -6.52 8.36 -0.35
N SER A 40 -6.92 8.70 0.88
CA SER A 40 -6.23 8.29 2.11
C SER A 40 -6.24 6.77 2.29
N ILE A 41 -7.38 6.11 2.03
CA ILE A 41 -7.48 4.64 2.08
C ILE A 41 -6.54 3.99 1.04
N ASN A 42 -6.48 4.54 -0.17
CA ASN A 42 -5.60 4.03 -1.23
C ASN A 42 -4.11 4.09 -0.82
N VAL A 43 -3.69 5.21 -0.22
CA VAL A 43 -2.33 5.37 0.32
C VAL A 43 -2.05 4.37 1.43
N VAL A 44 -2.84 4.40 2.50
CA VAL A 44 -2.58 3.58 3.70
C VAL A 44 -2.64 2.09 3.37
N GLY A 45 -3.62 1.68 2.55
CA GLY A 45 -3.74 0.30 2.08
C GLY A 45 -2.55 -0.14 1.21
N GLY A 46 -2.08 0.73 0.31
CA GLY A 46 -0.91 0.46 -0.52
C GLY A 46 0.37 0.25 0.29
N PHE A 47 0.59 1.08 1.32
CA PHE A 47 1.75 0.93 2.22
C PHE A 47 1.66 -0.35 3.07
N TRP A 48 0.49 -0.65 3.65
CA TRP A 48 0.29 -1.86 4.46
C TRP A 48 0.54 -3.15 3.67
N VAL A 49 -0.01 -3.24 2.45
CA VAL A 49 0.19 -4.42 1.59
C VAL A 49 1.66 -4.56 1.19
N THR A 50 2.33 -3.44 0.91
CA THR A 50 3.77 -3.44 0.58
C THR A 50 4.60 -3.94 1.75
N GLU A 51 4.32 -3.49 2.96
CA GLU A 51 4.99 -3.97 4.17
C GLU A 51 4.78 -5.48 4.37
N ARG A 52 3.56 -5.98 4.18
CA ARG A 52 3.26 -7.42 4.27
C ARG A 52 3.99 -8.24 3.22
N MET A 53 4.11 -7.73 1.98
CA MET A 53 4.91 -8.39 0.93
C MET A 53 6.41 -8.39 1.25
N LEU A 54 6.95 -7.28 1.78
CA LEU A 54 8.36 -7.19 2.18
C LEU A 54 8.68 -8.10 3.38
N ARG A 55 7.73 -8.28 4.31
CA ARG A 55 7.85 -9.23 5.42
C ARG A 55 7.96 -10.68 4.94
N MET A 56 7.26 -11.06 3.88
CA MET A 56 7.37 -12.40 3.28
C MET A 56 8.74 -12.65 2.63
N PHE A 57 9.37 -11.62 2.08
CA PHE A 57 10.74 -11.71 1.55
C PHE A 57 11.82 -11.77 2.64
N LYS A 58 11.61 -11.13 3.80
CA LYS A 58 12.52 -11.21 4.95
C LYS A 58 12.31 -12.46 5.82
N GLY A 59 11.22 -13.19 5.62
CA GLY A 59 10.79 -14.32 6.45
C GLY A 59 11.28 -15.70 6.02
N GLY A 60 12.11 -15.81 4.99
CA GLY A 60 12.81 -17.05 4.69
C GLY A 60 13.89 -17.33 5.73
N LYS A 61 13.49 -17.77 6.94
CA LYS A 61 14.38 -18.68 7.68
C LYS A 61 14.63 -19.83 6.73
N ARG A 62 15.89 -19.95 6.31
CA ARG A 62 16.41 -21.19 5.74
C ARG A 62 16.06 -22.25 6.76
N GLU A 63 15.06 -23.06 6.47
CA GLU A 63 14.99 -24.41 6.99
C GLU A 63 16.26 -25.05 6.44
N SER A 64 17.31 -25.00 7.26
CA SER A 64 18.43 -25.88 7.12
C SER A 64 17.89 -27.28 7.42
N GLU A 65 17.23 -27.90 6.44
CA GLU A 65 17.25 -29.35 6.31
C GLU A 65 18.66 -29.73 5.87
N THR A 66 19.60 -29.59 6.81
CA THR A 66 20.82 -30.38 6.80
C THR A 66 20.47 -31.69 7.48
N GLY A 67 20.47 -32.74 6.67
CA GLY A 67 20.63 -34.12 7.12
C GLY A 67 19.32 -34.86 7.29
N GLU A 68 18.85 -35.49 6.22
CA GLU A 68 18.98 -36.95 6.11
C GLU A 68 19.32 -37.28 4.65
N ILE A 69 20.44 -37.97 4.44
CA ILE A 69 20.71 -38.68 3.19
C ILE A 69 20.15 -40.09 3.44
N PRO A 70 18.98 -40.47 2.92
CA PRO A 70 18.59 -41.87 2.95
C PRO A 70 19.39 -42.56 1.83
N TRP A 71 20.59 -43.03 2.16
CA TRP A 71 21.14 -44.19 1.49
C TRP A 71 20.57 -45.46 2.15
N GLN A 72 19.23 -45.62 2.12
CA GLN A 72 18.53 -46.89 2.34
C GLN A 72 17.46 -47.07 1.27
#